data_AF-A0A3A8YWL5-F1
#
_entry.id   AF-A0A3A8YWL5-F1
#
_cell.length_a   1.000
_cell.length_b   1.000
_cell.length_c   1.000
_cell.angle_alpha   90.00
_cell.angle_beta   90.00
_cell.angle_gamma   90.00
#
_symmetry.space_group_name_H-M   'P 1'
#
loop_
_entity.id
_entity.type
_entity.pdbx_description
1 polymer ?
#
loop_
_entity_poly.entity_id
_entity_poly.type
_entity_poly.pdbx_seq_one_letter_code
_entity_poly.pdbx_strand_id
1 'polypeptide(L)'
;MATIKAVEDGVLRWYHGPGGDVVLEDLISEIRPDAFAQRADVTSITLPQGLKGIGHWAFQGCTALTSIQLPENVRRIEPGAFSGCTSLTEVTLPEKVLDIGGGAFDGTPWFQTLTESSGEFLILNGSLLRYRGTGGDVVIPEGVHYINTSDFSGSKKLTSIVLPDSLERLNVRTFAGCTALVAVRMPRALKRIGLEAFKNCTHLTHIDIPHGVQTIDQSTFQGCKSLVSVTIPDTVERIYYNAFSGCTSLRAIDLPSGLKEIWDEAFKQCKSLAQVTIPPMVKELMKQTFSGCVALTDVTLPAGVKPIPKSAFKGCTDLTIHAPAGSYAEQFAQKNGIPFQAV
;
A
#
# COMPACT_ATOMS: atom_id res chain seq x y z
N MET A 1 15.18 -40.16 -11.25
CA MET A 1 15.64 -38.93 -11.94
C MET A 1 15.44 -37.78 -10.98
N ALA A 2 16.42 -36.90 -10.81
CA ALA A 2 16.22 -35.68 -10.04
C ALA A 2 15.17 -34.82 -10.75
N THR A 3 14.19 -34.33 -10.02
CA THR A 3 13.16 -33.43 -10.56
C THR A 3 13.81 -32.11 -10.95
N ILE A 4 13.78 -31.76 -12.24
CA ILE A 4 14.45 -30.57 -12.77
C ILE A 4 13.58 -29.30 -12.70
N LYS A 5 12.28 -29.43 -12.43
CA LYS A 5 11.35 -28.30 -12.24
C LYS A 5 10.15 -28.73 -11.43
N ALA A 6 9.51 -27.81 -10.72
CA ALA A 6 8.22 -28.04 -10.10
C ALA A 6 7.15 -27.15 -10.73
N VAL A 7 6.13 -27.78 -11.31
CA VAL A 7 4.93 -27.12 -11.82
C VAL A 7 3.72 -27.72 -11.11
N GLU A 8 2.88 -26.86 -10.54
CA GLU A 8 1.65 -27.25 -9.85
C GLU A 8 0.56 -26.26 -10.26
N ASP A 9 -0.58 -26.76 -10.74
CA ASP A 9 -1.72 -25.94 -11.18
C ASP A 9 -1.34 -24.83 -12.17
N GLY A 10 -0.41 -25.11 -13.09
CA GLY A 10 0.08 -24.14 -14.08
C GLY A 10 1.02 -23.07 -13.48
N VAL A 11 1.55 -23.27 -12.29
CA VAL A 11 2.49 -22.35 -11.63
C VAL A 11 3.88 -22.98 -11.57
N LEU A 12 4.86 -22.35 -12.22
CA LEU A 12 6.26 -22.77 -12.13
C LEU A 12 6.85 -22.26 -10.81
N ARG A 13 7.17 -23.18 -9.89
CA ARG A 13 7.71 -22.84 -8.56
C ARG A 13 9.23 -22.65 -8.59
N TRP A 14 9.95 -23.48 -9.32
CA TRP A 14 11.40 -23.42 -9.49
C TRP A 14 11.84 -24.25 -10.69
N TYR A 15 12.99 -23.89 -11.26
CA TYR A 15 13.63 -24.55 -12.38
C TYR A 15 15.13 -24.76 -12.11
N HIS A 16 15.55 -26.03 -12.08
CA HIS A 16 16.93 -26.52 -11.94
C HIS A 16 17.33 -27.43 -13.12
N GLY A 17 16.65 -27.29 -14.26
CA GLY A 17 16.98 -28.04 -15.48
C GLY A 17 18.19 -27.49 -16.22
N PRO A 18 18.52 -28.06 -17.39
CA PRO A 18 19.63 -27.61 -18.22
C PRO A 18 19.59 -26.10 -18.51
N GLY A 19 20.76 -25.48 -18.60
CA GLY A 19 20.91 -24.12 -19.12
C GLY A 19 20.81 -24.05 -20.65
N GLY A 20 21.28 -22.95 -21.22
CA GLY A 20 21.16 -22.65 -22.65
C GLY A 20 19.78 -22.12 -23.00
N ASP A 21 19.20 -22.64 -24.08
CA ASP A 21 17.88 -22.27 -24.56
C ASP A 21 16.80 -23.05 -23.82
N VAL A 22 16.03 -22.35 -22.99
CA VAL A 22 14.96 -22.95 -22.17
C VAL A 22 13.60 -22.68 -22.82
N VAL A 23 12.81 -23.73 -23.01
CA VAL A 23 11.42 -23.62 -23.47
C VAL A 23 10.48 -24.03 -22.34
N LEU A 24 9.61 -23.11 -21.93
CA LEU A 24 8.56 -23.38 -20.95
C LEU A 24 7.31 -23.93 -21.63
N GLU A 25 6.62 -24.84 -20.96
CA GLU A 25 5.40 -25.49 -21.48
C GLU A 25 4.19 -24.56 -21.43
N ASP A 26 3.31 -24.67 -22.43
CA ASP A 26 2.14 -23.79 -22.63
C ASP A 26 1.15 -23.75 -21.44
N LEU A 27 1.15 -24.77 -20.58
CA LEU A 27 0.27 -24.84 -19.41
C LEU A 27 0.70 -23.91 -18.27
N ILE A 28 1.93 -23.38 -18.30
CA ILE A 28 2.43 -22.47 -17.26
C ILE A 28 1.79 -21.09 -17.47
N SER A 29 1.06 -20.63 -16.47
CA SER A 29 0.39 -19.33 -16.43
C SER A 29 1.02 -18.34 -15.45
N GLU A 30 1.84 -18.80 -14.49
CA GLU A 30 2.63 -17.95 -13.60
C GLU A 30 4.02 -18.52 -13.32
N ILE A 31 4.98 -17.61 -13.15
CA ILE A 31 6.35 -17.93 -12.69
C ILE A 31 6.50 -17.36 -11.28
N ARG A 32 6.78 -18.20 -10.30
CA ARG A 32 6.93 -17.78 -8.90
C ARG A 32 8.18 -16.96 -8.66
N PRO A 33 8.25 -16.32 -7.48
CA PRO A 33 9.48 -15.73 -7.02
C PRO A 33 10.67 -16.70 -7.09
N ASP A 34 11.82 -16.16 -7.48
CA ASP A 34 13.11 -16.85 -7.55
C ASP A 34 13.20 -18.08 -8.47
N ALA A 35 12.18 -18.35 -9.31
CA ALA A 35 12.08 -19.62 -10.04
C ALA A 35 13.30 -19.96 -10.92
N PHE A 36 13.98 -18.95 -11.46
CA PHE A 36 15.22 -19.00 -12.23
C PHE A 36 16.33 -18.14 -11.61
N ALA A 37 16.20 -17.69 -10.36
CA ALA A 37 17.20 -16.82 -9.74
C ALA A 37 18.60 -17.45 -9.81
N GLN A 38 19.57 -16.65 -10.21
CA GLN A 38 20.99 -17.01 -10.36
C GLN A 38 21.28 -18.10 -11.40
N ARG A 39 20.34 -18.40 -12.32
CA ARG A 39 20.59 -19.30 -13.47
C ARG A 39 21.45 -18.59 -14.53
N ALA A 40 22.74 -18.43 -14.23
CA ALA A 40 23.74 -17.75 -15.06
C ALA A 40 24.10 -18.49 -16.36
N ASP A 41 23.61 -19.70 -16.54
CA ASP A 41 23.80 -20.57 -17.71
C ASP A 41 22.61 -20.53 -18.68
N VAL A 42 21.49 -19.88 -18.33
CA VAL A 42 20.32 -19.72 -19.22
C VAL A 42 20.56 -18.54 -20.16
N THR A 43 20.60 -18.81 -21.47
CA THR A 43 20.93 -17.84 -22.52
C THR A 43 19.71 -17.23 -23.20
N SER A 44 18.63 -18.03 -23.33
CA SER A 44 17.34 -17.59 -23.87
C SER A 44 16.20 -18.35 -23.20
N ILE A 45 15.02 -17.74 -23.17
CA ILE A 45 13.81 -18.35 -22.58
C ILE A 45 12.62 -18.08 -23.48
N THR A 46 11.97 -19.14 -23.94
CA THR A 46 10.67 -19.07 -24.61
C THR A 46 9.57 -19.18 -23.56
N LEU A 47 8.83 -18.09 -23.38
CA LEU A 47 7.72 -18.00 -22.42
C LEU A 47 6.40 -18.48 -23.05
N PRO A 48 5.51 -19.12 -22.28
CA PRO A 48 4.25 -19.64 -22.78
C PRO A 48 3.24 -18.53 -23.04
N GLN A 49 2.43 -18.64 -24.10
CA GLN A 49 1.49 -17.58 -24.49
C GLN A 49 0.41 -17.29 -23.44
N GLY A 50 0.11 -18.27 -22.58
CA GLY A 50 -0.82 -18.14 -21.46
C GLY A 50 -0.24 -17.46 -20.21
N LEU A 51 1.04 -17.06 -20.22
CA LEU A 51 1.70 -16.46 -19.06
C LEU A 51 1.04 -15.13 -18.67
N LYS A 52 0.67 -15.01 -17.40
CA LYS A 52 0.01 -13.82 -16.85
C LYS A 52 0.93 -12.98 -15.97
N GLY A 53 1.86 -13.63 -15.27
CA GLY A 53 2.68 -12.97 -14.25
C GLY A 53 4.07 -13.57 -14.10
N ILE A 54 5.02 -12.69 -13.82
CA ILE A 54 6.41 -13.02 -13.48
C ILE A 54 6.68 -12.51 -12.07
N GLY A 55 7.01 -13.42 -11.16
CA GLY A 55 7.16 -13.15 -9.74
C GLY A 55 8.44 -12.40 -9.37
N HIS A 56 8.47 -11.94 -8.12
CA HIS A 56 9.62 -11.25 -7.52
C HIS A 56 10.94 -11.98 -7.78
N TRP A 57 11.95 -11.29 -8.33
CA TRP A 57 13.27 -11.86 -8.58
C TRP A 57 13.29 -13.15 -9.44
N ALA A 58 12.22 -13.46 -10.18
CA ALA A 58 12.08 -14.73 -10.89
C ALA A 58 13.27 -15.10 -11.77
N PHE A 59 13.90 -14.13 -12.44
CA PHE A 59 15.10 -14.28 -13.29
C PHE A 59 16.28 -13.45 -12.76
N GLN A 60 16.28 -13.07 -11.49
CA GLN A 60 17.34 -12.23 -10.92
C GLN A 60 18.70 -12.90 -11.13
N GLY A 61 19.67 -12.18 -11.70
CA GLY A 61 21.02 -12.70 -11.90
C GLY A 61 21.14 -13.79 -12.96
N CYS A 62 20.16 -13.94 -13.87
CA CYS A 62 20.37 -14.69 -15.11
C CYS A 62 21.33 -13.91 -16.02
N THR A 63 22.62 -13.95 -15.72
CA THR A 63 23.64 -13.08 -16.33
C THR A 63 23.94 -13.40 -17.79
N ALA A 64 23.63 -14.61 -18.28
CA ALA A 64 23.76 -14.99 -19.68
C ALA A 64 22.51 -14.72 -20.53
N LEU A 65 21.37 -14.36 -19.92
CA LEU A 65 20.14 -14.06 -20.66
C LEU A 65 20.34 -12.77 -21.46
N THR A 66 20.24 -12.86 -22.79
CA THR A 66 20.55 -11.75 -23.70
C THR A 66 19.30 -11.02 -24.21
N SER A 67 18.21 -11.76 -24.41
CA SER A 67 16.93 -11.23 -24.86
C SER A 67 15.76 -11.91 -24.15
N ILE A 68 14.64 -11.20 -24.05
CA ILE A 68 13.37 -11.78 -23.58
C ILE A 68 12.19 -11.18 -24.35
N GLN A 69 11.29 -12.06 -24.79
CA GLN A 69 10.03 -11.68 -25.44
C GLN A 69 8.88 -12.00 -24.49
N LEU A 70 8.20 -10.97 -24.01
CA LEU A 70 7.06 -11.14 -23.11
C LEU A 70 5.77 -11.35 -23.91
N PRO A 71 5.01 -12.43 -23.64
CA PRO A 71 3.74 -12.68 -24.30
C PRO A 71 2.68 -11.60 -24.03
N GLU A 72 1.73 -11.45 -24.97
CA GLU A 72 0.63 -10.47 -24.92
C GLU A 72 -0.30 -10.59 -23.70
N ASN A 73 -0.27 -11.72 -22.99
CA ASN A 73 -1.11 -11.96 -21.81
C ASN A 73 -0.43 -11.60 -20.49
N VAL A 74 0.87 -11.25 -20.50
CA VAL A 74 1.56 -10.84 -19.29
C VAL A 74 1.00 -9.50 -18.84
N ARG A 75 0.49 -9.46 -17.60
CA ARG A 75 -0.08 -8.27 -16.96
C ARG A 75 0.80 -7.71 -15.86
N ARG A 76 1.72 -8.52 -15.31
CA ARG A 76 2.58 -8.12 -14.19
C ARG A 76 3.98 -8.70 -14.29
N ILE A 77 4.98 -7.82 -14.12
CA ILE A 77 6.35 -8.17 -13.75
C ILE A 77 6.58 -7.62 -12.35
N GLU A 78 6.81 -8.49 -11.40
CA GLU A 78 7.02 -8.07 -10.00
C GLU A 78 8.43 -7.48 -9.78
N PRO A 79 8.61 -6.71 -8.69
CA PRO A 79 9.87 -6.08 -8.35
C PRO A 79 11.09 -7.01 -8.47
N GLY A 80 12.13 -6.51 -9.15
CA GLY A 80 13.40 -7.21 -9.30
C GLY A 80 13.42 -8.43 -10.23
N ALA A 81 12.32 -8.74 -10.95
CA ALA A 81 12.20 -9.98 -11.73
C ALA A 81 13.38 -10.30 -12.66
N PHE A 82 13.95 -9.32 -13.36
CA PHE A 82 15.13 -9.44 -14.23
C PHE A 82 16.33 -8.62 -13.72
N SER A 83 16.34 -8.30 -12.42
CA SER A 83 17.41 -7.51 -11.82
C SER A 83 18.75 -8.26 -11.94
N GLY A 84 19.78 -7.57 -12.40
CA GLY A 84 21.12 -8.14 -12.56
C GLY A 84 21.27 -9.10 -13.74
N CYS A 85 20.33 -9.16 -14.68
CA CYS A 85 20.56 -9.82 -15.98
C CYS A 85 21.54 -8.97 -16.81
N THR A 86 22.83 -9.09 -16.53
CA THR A 86 23.88 -8.19 -17.05
C THR A 86 24.12 -8.26 -18.55
N SER A 87 23.62 -9.29 -19.24
CA SER A 87 23.70 -9.40 -20.71
C SER A 87 22.38 -9.04 -21.40
N LEU A 88 21.32 -8.71 -20.65
CA LEU A 88 19.99 -8.47 -21.21
C LEU A 88 19.96 -7.12 -21.93
N THR A 89 20.04 -7.17 -23.25
CA THR A 89 20.10 -6.00 -24.14
C THR A 89 18.79 -5.77 -24.89
N GLU A 90 17.98 -6.82 -25.06
CA GLU A 90 16.72 -6.76 -25.81
C GLU A 90 15.55 -7.25 -24.97
N VAL A 91 14.55 -6.39 -24.76
CA VAL A 91 13.30 -6.75 -24.08
C VAL A 91 12.14 -6.30 -24.97
N THR A 92 11.30 -7.24 -25.38
CA THR A 92 10.04 -6.95 -26.06
C THR A 92 8.90 -7.02 -25.05
N LEU A 93 8.23 -5.88 -24.82
CA LEU A 93 7.08 -5.76 -23.92
C LEU A 93 5.77 -5.89 -24.70
N PRO A 94 4.70 -6.45 -24.11
CA PRO A 94 3.39 -6.50 -24.74
C PRO A 94 2.76 -5.11 -24.80
N GLU A 95 1.89 -4.88 -25.79
CA GLU A 95 1.19 -3.59 -25.95
C GLU A 95 0.13 -3.37 -24.86
N LYS A 96 -0.54 -4.45 -24.43
CA LYS A 96 -1.64 -4.40 -23.47
C LYS A 96 -1.12 -4.40 -22.04
N VAL A 97 -0.93 -3.20 -21.52
CA VAL A 97 -0.78 -2.78 -20.10
C VAL A 97 -0.10 -3.79 -19.18
N LEU A 98 1.12 -3.43 -18.77
CA LEU A 98 2.00 -4.22 -17.92
C LEU A 98 2.34 -3.42 -16.66
N ASP A 99 1.98 -3.96 -15.49
CA ASP A 99 2.50 -3.49 -14.21
C ASP A 99 3.97 -3.88 -14.11
N ILE A 100 4.89 -2.92 -14.18
CA ILE A 100 6.33 -3.18 -14.05
C ILE A 100 6.81 -2.70 -12.68
N GLY A 101 7.12 -3.67 -11.83
CA GLY A 101 7.62 -3.45 -10.47
C GLY A 101 8.97 -2.76 -10.43
N GLY A 102 9.21 -2.04 -9.33
CA GLY A 102 10.43 -1.27 -9.11
C GLY A 102 11.67 -2.15 -9.23
N GLY A 103 12.65 -1.67 -9.99
CA GLY A 103 13.90 -2.39 -10.23
C GLY A 103 13.75 -3.71 -10.99
N ALA A 104 12.60 -3.98 -11.63
CA ALA A 104 12.38 -5.20 -12.41
C ALA A 104 13.51 -5.46 -13.43
N PHE A 105 14.14 -4.41 -13.96
CA PHE A 105 15.24 -4.52 -14.93
C PHE A 105 16.52 -3.79 -14.46
N ASP A 106 16.68 -3.55 -13.15
CA ASP A 106 17.88 -2.89 -12.63
C ASP A 106 19.15 -3.68 -12.96
N GLY A 107 20.21 -2.99 -13.37
CA GLY A 107 21.47 -3.63 -13.75
C GLY A 107 21.46 -4.36 -15.10
N THR A 108 20.40 -4.18 -15.91
CA THR A 108 20.37 -4.66 -17.30
C THR A 108 20.89 -3.58 -18.27
N PRO A 109 21.66 -3.93 -19.30
CA PRO A 109 22.01 -3.00 -20.38
C PRO A 109 20.78 -2.36 -21.03
N TRP A 110 19.71 -3.14 -21.26
CA TRP A 110 18.46 -2.62 -21.81
C TRP A 110 17.89 -1.46 -20.98
N PHE A 111 17.78 -1.62 -19.66
CA PHE A 111 17.24 -0.57 -18.79
C PHE A 111 18.20 0.63 -18.66
N GLN A 112 19.52 0.41 -18.73
CA GLN A 112 20.49 1.51 -18.74
C GLN A 112 20.23 2.47 -19.91
N THR A 113 20.05 1.94 -21.13
CA THR A 113 19.76 2.77 -22.32
C THR A 113 18.47 3.59 -22.19
N LEU A 114 17.43 3.02 -21.58
CA LEU A 114 16.18 3.74 -21.28
C LEU A 114 16.40 4.87 -20.27
N THR A 115 17.24 4.64 -19.27
CA THR A 115 17.48 5.65 -18.23
C THR A 115 18.40 6.78 -18.67
N GLU A 116 19.27 6.57 -19.67
CA GLU A 116 20.14 7.62 -20.23
C GLU A 116 19.36 8.57 -21.14
N SER A 117 18.26 8.07 -21.73
CA SER A 117 17.39 8.85 -22.61
C SER A 117 16.20 9.50 -21.89
N SER A 118 15.91 9.12 -20.65
CA SER A 118 14.78 9.63 -19.87
C SER A 118 15.07 10.98 -19.19
N GLY A 119 14.05 11.85 -19.13
CA GLY A 119 14.06 13.04 -18.27
C GLY A 119 13.84 12.70 -16.79
N GLU A 120 13.08 13.55 -16.08
CA GLU A 120 12.80 13.33 -14.65
C GLU A 120 11.98 12.07 -14.39
N PHE A 121 11.11 11.69 -15.32
CA PHE A 121 10.28 10.49 -15.24
C PHE A 121 10.72 9.49 -16.30
N LEU A 122 10.98 8.25 -15.87
CA LEU A 122 11.06 7.10 -16.76
C LEU A 122 9.74 6.34 -16.65
N ILE A 123 8.90 6.48 -17.67
CA ILE A 123 7.58 5.84 -17.76
C ILE A 123 7.61 4.85 -18.92
N LEU A 124 7.14 3.63 -18.67
CA LEU A 124 7.07 2.59 -19.69
C LEU A 124 5.73 1.87 -19.58
N ASN A 125 4.96 1.84 -20.68
CA ASN A 125 3.60 1.29 -20.73
C ASN A 125 2.72 1.77 -19.56
N GLY A 126 2.80 3.05 -19.19
CA GLY A 126 2.02 3.64 -18.08
C GLY A 126 2.49 3.26 -16.66
N SER A 127 3.57 2.51 -16.52
CA SER A 127 4.28 2.29 -15.25
C SER A 127 5.38 3.33 -15.06
N LEU A 128 5.33 4.08 -13.97
CA LEU A 128 6.46 4.91 -13.52
C LEU A 128 7.52 3.99 -12.93
N LEU A 129 8.65 3.85 -13.63
CA LEU A 129 9.75 2.96 -13.23
C LEU A 129 10.81 3.66 -12.38
N ARG A 130 10.93 4.97 -12.56
CA ARG A 130 11.90 5.80 -11.85
C ARG A 130 11.51 7.27 -11.92
N TYR A 131 11.67 7.95 -10.78
CA TYR A 131 11.69 9.41 -10.70
C TYR A 131 13.10 9.90 -10.31
N ARG A 132 13.66 10.83 -11.08
CA ARG A 132 15.00 11.43 -10.89
C ARG A 132 14.97 12.95 -10.65
N GLY A 133 13.78 13.54 -10.59
CA GLY A 133 13.64 14.97 -10.35
C GLY A 133 14.13 15.39 -8.96
N THR A 134 14.21 16.70 -8.75
CA THR A 134 14.82 17.28 -7.53
C THR A 134 13.97 17.14 -6.26
N GLY A 135 12.73 16.66 -6.39
CA GLY A 135 11.70 16.75 -5.34
C GLY A 135 11.00 18.11 -5.42
N GLY A 136 10.51 18.60 -4.28
CA GLY A 136 9.63 19.77 -4.22
C GLY A 136 8.21 19.38 -4.64
N ASP A 137 7.65 20.17 -5.56
CA ASP A 137 6.30 19.95 -6.08
C ASP A 137 6.37 19.08 -7.33
N VAL A 138 5.76 17.91 -7.26
CA VAL A 138 5.84 16.89 -8.32
C VAL A 138 4.47 16.68 -8.94
N VAL A 139 4.39 16.75 -10.27
CA VAL A 139 3.19 16.43 -11.03
C VAL A 139 3.46 15.17 -11.84
N ILE A 140 2.79 14.07 -11.48
CA ILE A 140 2.91 12.81 -12.22
C ILE A 140 2.11 12.95 -13.52
N PRO A 141 2.70 12.62 -14.69
CA PRO A 141 1.99 12.71 -15.98
C PRO A 141 0.73 11.85 -16.05
N GLU A 142 -0.28 12.34 -16.76
CA GLU A 142 -1.49 11.56 -17.10
C GLU A 142 -1.12 10.32 -17.93
N GLY A 143 -1.93 9.26 -17.83
CA GLY A 143 -1.65 7.96 -18.45
C GLY A 143 -0.78 7.02 -17.60
N VAL A 144 -0.16 7.53 -16.52
CA VAL A 144 0.45 6.68 -15.50
C VAL A 144 -0.63 5.99 -14.67
N HIS A 145 -0.63 4.66 -14.65
CA HIS A 145 -1.58 3.83 -13.89
C HIS A 145 -0.89 2.95 -12.84
N TYR A 146 0.44 2.94 -12.81
CA TYR A 146 1.22 2.19 -11.84
C TYR A 146 2.41 3.03 -11.36
N ILE A 147 2.52 3.22 -10.04
CA ILE A 147 3.60 3.97 -9.38
C ILE A 147 4.34 3.02 -8.43
N ASN A 148 5.65 2.93 -8.57
CA ASN A 148 6.44 2.03 -7.74
C ASN A 148 6.66 2.58 -6.34
N THR A 149 6.67 1.67 -5.36
CA THR A 149 6.90 2.00 -3.95
C THR A 149 8.19 2.79 -3.74
N SER A 150 9.26 2.37 -4.42
CA SER A 150 10.60 2.92 -4.24
C SER A 150 10.80 4.31 -4.85
N ASP A 151 9.88 4.81 -5.67
CA ASP A 151 10.06 6.09 -6.37
C ASP A 151 9.97 7.29 -5.42
N PHE A 152 9.10 7.21 -4.41
CA PHE A 152 8.86 8.31 -3.48
C PHE A 152 9.14 7.95 -2.03
N SER A 153 9.12 6.67 -1.65
CA SER A 153 9.38 6.24 -0.27
C SER A 153 10.70 6.83 0.28
N GLY A 154 10.62 7.40 1.48
CA GLY A 154 11.72 8.03 2.19
C GLY A 154 12.11 9.42 1.68
N SER A 155 11.44 9.97 0.66
CA SER A 155 11.83 11.25 0.06
C SER A 155 11.83 12.38 1.08
N LYS A 156 12.99 13.03 1.22
CA LYS A 156 13.20 14.18 2.11
C LYS A 156 12.98 15.53 1.44
N LYS A 157 12.68 15.50 0.14
CA LYS A 157 12.54 16.70 -0.69
C LYS A 157 11.14 16.88 -1.26
N LEU A 158 10.35 15.82 -1.41
CA LEU A 158 8.98 15.90 -1.92
C LEU A 158 8.10 16.70 -0.95
N THR A 159 7.62 17.87 -1.38
CA THR A 159 6.75 18.77 -0.60
C THR A 159 5.29 18.66 -0.98
N SER A 160 5.01 18.50 -2.27
CA SER A 160 3.67 18.19 -2.75
C SER A 160 3.69 17.22 -3.91
N ILE A 161 2.61 16.47 -4.07
CA ILE A 161 2.45 15.59 -5.23
C ILE A 161 1.04 15.67 -5.81
N VAL A 162 0.99 15.72 -7.14
CA VAL A 162 -0.22 15.61 -7.94
C VAL A 162 -0.22 14.26 -8.64
N LEU A 163 -1.19 13.42 -8.30
CA LEU A 163 -1.40 12.11 -8.92
C LEU A 163 -2.35 12.21 -10.12
N PRO A 164 -2.21 11.35 -11.14
CA PRO A 164 -3.00 11.41 -12.35
C PRO A 164 -4.40 10.84 -12.10
N ASP A 165 -5.43 11.46 -12.67
CA ASP A 165 -6.82 11.19 -12.28
C ASP A 165 -7.27 9.74 -12.55
N SER A 166 -6.65 9.06 -13.52
CA SER A 166 -6.91 7.67 -13.89
C SER A 166 -6.28 6.64 -12.95
N LEU A 167 -5.44 7.04 -11.98
CA LEU A 167 -4.74 6.10 -11.10
C LEU A 167 -5.73 5.42 -10.14
N GLU A 168 -5.89 4.11 -10.30
CA GLU A 168 -6.87 3.35 -9.50
C GLU A 168 -6.32 2.83 -8.15
N ARG A 169 -5.00 2.82 -7.97
CA ARG A 169 -4.37 2.33 -6.74
C ARG A 169 -3.08 3.07 -6.39
N LEU A 170 -2.86 3.23 -5.09
CA LEU A 170 -1.54 3.50 -4.51
C LEU A 170 -0.99 2.21 -3.92
N ASN A 171 0.25 1.90 -4.23
CA ASN A 171 0.90 0.68 -3.77
C ASN A 171 1.36 0.80 -2.32
N VAL A 172 1.79 -0.33 -1.75
CA VAL A 172 2.33 -0.42 -0.39
C VAL A 172 3.47 0.58 -0.23
N ARG A 173 3.48 1.37 0.85
CA ARG A 173 4.56 2.30 1.22
C ARG A 173 4.94 3.35 0.17
N THR A 174 4.11 3.65 -0.84
CA THR A 174 4.49 4.58 -1.93
C THR A 174 5.08 5.91 -1.43
N PHE A 175 4.51 6.52 -0.38
CA PHE A 175 5.01 7.75 0.23
C PHE A 175 5.54 7.54 1.66
N ALA A 176 5.77 6.30 2.10
CA ALA A 176 6.21 6.04 3.46
C ALA A 176 7.51 6.80 3.78
N GLY A 177 7.55 7.55 4.87
CA GLY A 177 8.72 8.31 5.30
C GLY A 177 9.02 9.55 4.47
N CYS A 178 8.09 10.02 3.62
CA CYS A 178 8.16 11.32 2.95
C CYS A 178 8.01 12.45 3.96
N THR A 179 9.07 12.73 4.71
CA THR A 179 8.97 13.65 5.86
C THR A 179 8.87 15.10 5.46
N ALA A 180 9.02 15.47 4.18
CA ALA A 180 8.77 16.84 3.70
C ALA A 180 7.38 17.01 3.07
N LEU A 181 6.62 15.92 2.87
CA LEU A 181 5.36 15.94 2.14
C LEU A 181 4.28 16.62 2.96
N VAL A 182 3.73 17.71 2.44
CA VAL A 182 2.70 18.54 3.07
C VAL A 182 1.33 18.33 2.41
N ALA A 183 1.30 18.15 1.09
CA ALA A 183 0.06 18.13 0.30
C ALA A 183 0.06 17.02 -0.76
N VAL A 184 -1.09 16.36 -0.92
CA VAL A 184 -1.30 15.30 -1.91
C VAL A 184 -2.61 15.56 -2.63
N ARG A 185 -2.57 15.77 -3.96
CA ARG A 185 -3.79 15.74 -4.79
C ARG A 185 -4.07 14.29 -5.15
N MET A 186 -5.02 13.70 -4.43
CA MET A 186 -5.43 12.30 -4.63
C MET A 186 -6.18 12.14 -5.96
N PRO A 187 -6.04 11.00 -6.65
CA PRO A 187 -6.67 10.78 -7.93
C PRO A 187 -8.14 10.40 -7.76
N ARG A 188 -9.00 10.86 -8.68
CA ARG A 188 -10.46 10.70 -8.57
C ARG A 188 -10.92 9.26 -8.72
N ALA A 189 -10.23 8.46 -9.54
CA ALA A 189 -10.55 7.05 -9.77
C ALA A 189 -9.96 6.09 -8.71
N LEU A 190 -9.35 6.60 -7.64
CA LEU A 190 -8.64 5.76 -6.67
C LEU A 190 -9.60 4.82 -5.94
N LYS A 191 -9.34 3.52 -6.05
CA LYS A 191 -10.10 2.44 -5.38
C LYS A 191 -9.38 1.90 -4.15
N ARG A 192 -8.05 2.00 -4.12
CA ARG A 192 -7.21 1.39 -3.08
C ARG A 192 -6.03 2.27 -2.68
N ILE A 193 -5.80 2.41 -1.38
CA ILE A 193 -4.58 2.96 -0.79
C ILE A 193 -3.87 1.81 -0.09
N GLY A 194 -2.65 1.48 -0.51
CA GLY A 194 -1.92 0.34 0.01
C GLY A 194 -1.44 0.52 1.46
N LEU A 195 -1.17 -0.62 2.11
CA LEU A 195 -0.49 -0.73 3.40
C LEU A 195 0.64 0.31 3.56
N GLU A 196 0.63 1.04 4.67
CA GLU A 196 1.67 2.02 5.04
C GLU A 196 1.92 3.13 3.99
N ALA A 197 1.01 3.38 3.03
CA ALA A 197 1.26 4.28 1.89
C ALA A 197 1.75 5.68 2.30
N PHE A 198 1.30 6.23 3.42
CA PHE A 198 1.70 7.54 3.94
C PHE A 198 2.35 7.46 5.34
N LYS A 199 2.77 6.26 5.78
CA LYS A 199 3.37 6.08 7.12
C LYS A 199 4.55 7.03 7.32
N ASN A 200 4.61 7.73 8.45
CA ASN A 200 5.64 8.69 8.82
C ASN A 200 5.78 9.88 7.83
N CYS A 201 4.71 10.26 7.11
CA CYS A 201 4.65 11.58 6.45
C CYS A 201 4.43 12.67 7.50
N THR A 202 5.48 13.02 8.24
CA THR A 202 5.36 13.81 9.47
C THR A 202 4.89 15.25 9.28
N HIS A 203 4.93 15.79 8.04
CA HIS A 203 4.47 17.13 7.70
C HIS A 203 3.15 17.14 6.91
N LEU A 204 2.56 15.97 6.63
CA LEU A 204 1.25 15.90 5.98
C LEU A 204 0.21 16.48 6.94
N THR A 205 -0.50 17.52 6.51
CA THR A 205 -1.43 18.26 7.38
C THR A 205 -2.89 17.90 7.16
N HIS A 206 -3.26 17.61 5.91
CA HIS A 206 -4.62 17.31 5.49
C HIS A 206 -4.57 16.24 4.41
N ILE A 207 -5.57 15.37 4.37
CA ILE A 207 -5.75 14.43 3.26
C ILE A 207 -7.23 14.15 3.00
N ASP A 208 -7.61 14.20 1.73
CA ASP A 208 -8.94 13.83 1.26
C ASP A 208 -8.88 12.42 0.67
N ILE A 209 -9.55 11.47 1.31
CA ILE A 209 -9.62 10.08 0.83
C ILE A 209 -10.67 10.01 -0.30
N PRO A 210 -10.32 9.53 -1.51
CA PRO A 210 -11.26 9.48 -2.63
C PRO A 210 -12.45 8.53 -2.40
N HIS A 211 -13.61 8.89 -2.94
CA HIS A 211 -14.89 8.17 -2.80
C HIS A 211 -14.89 6.74 -3.37
N GLY A 212 -13.87 6.35 -4.15
CA GLY A 212 -13.70 4.96 -4.61
C GLY A 212 -13.10 4.03 -3.54
N VAL A 213 -12.56 4.58 -2.44
CA VAL A 213 -11.86 3.82 -1.40
C VAL A 213 -12.86 3.21 -0.42
N GLN A 214 -12.74 1.89 -0.21
CA GLN A 214 -13.59 1.13 0.73
C GLN A 214 -12.92 0.85 2.07
N THR A 215 -11.58 0.94 2.13
CA THR A 215 -10.82 0.58 3.33
C THR A 215 -9.63 1.50 3.51
N ILE A 216 -9.36 1.87 4.76
CA ILE A 216 -8.10 2.50 5.16
C ILE A 216 -7.19 1.39 5.70
N ASP A 217 -6.17 1.02 4.93
CA ASP A 217 -5.34 -0.14 5.19
C ASP A 217 -4.40 0.04 6.40
N GLN A 218 -3.78 -1.03 6.84
CA GLN A 218 -2.95 -1.05 8.04
C GLN A 218 -1.84 0.02 7.94
N SER A 219 -1.72 0.80 9.02
CA SER A 219 -0.71 1.83 9.21
C SER A 219 -0.63 2.90 8.09
N THR A 220 -1.69 3.06 7.29
CA THR A 220 -1.72 3.97 6.12
C THR A 220 -1.21 5.37 6.47
N PHE A 221 -1.68 5.96 7.57
CA PHE A 221 -1.29 7.28 8.05
C PHE A 221 -0.55 7.23 9.39
N GLN A 222 -0.02 6.05 9.79
CA GLN A 222 0.70 5.90 11.06
C GLN A 222 1.83 6.93 11.16
N GLY A 223 1.91 7.67 12.27
CA GLY A 223 2.98 8.63 12.53
C GLY A 223 2.91 9.90 11.68
N CYS A 224 1.78 10.21 11.01
CA CYS A 224 1.55 11.52 10.39
C CYS A 224 1.30 12.58 11.47
N LYS A 225 2.38 12.99 12.16
CA LYS A 225 2.32 13.81 13.38
C LYS A 225 1.67 15.18 13.20
N SER A 226 1.71 15.75 11.99
CA SER A 226 1.11 17.04 11.67
C SER A 226 -0.29 16.94 11.06
N LEU A 227 -0.85 15.72 10.90
CA LEU A 227 -2.16 15.52 10.29
C LEU A 227 -3.23 16.07 11.24
N VAL A 228 -3.88 17.15 10.82
CA VAL A 228 -4.90 17.88 11.60
C VAL A 228 -6.29 17.39 11.27
N SER A 229 -6.58 17.11 9.99
CA SER A 229 -7.86 16.61 9.53
C SER A 229 -7.72 15.58 8.41
N VAL A 230 -8.74 14.74 8.29
CA VAL A 230 -8.86 13.69 7.27
C VAL A 230 -10.30 13.67 6.81
N THR A 231 -10.53 13.83 5.51
CA THR A 231 -11.87 13.63 4.95
C THR A 231 -12.03 12.16 4.58
N ILE A 232 -12.93 11.45 5.26
CA ILE A 232 -13.23 10.03 5.02
C ILE A 232 -14.58 9.93 4.28
N PRO A 233 -14.64 9.35 3.08
CA PRO A 233 -15.89 9.22 2.34
C PRO A 233 -16.80 8.15 2.96
N ASP A 234 -18.09 8.24 2.67
CA ASP A 234 -19.12 7.32 3.18
C ASP A 234 -18.95 5.86 2.70
N THR A 235 -18.15 5.65 1.65
CA THR A 235 -17.79 4.32 1.13
C THR A 235 -16.81 3.55 2.00
N VAL A 236 -16.14 4.19 2.95
CA VAL A 236 -15.18 3.49 3.82
C VAL A 236 -15.93 2.64 4.84
N GLU A 237 -15.75 1.32 4.73
CA GLU A 237 -16.37 0.33 5.61
C GLU A 237 -15.44 -0.17 6.71
N ARG A 238 -14.11 -0.04 6.54
CA ARG A 238 -13.11 -0.57 7.49
C ARG A 238 -11.90 0.33 7.66
N ILE A 239 -11.46 0.48 8.91
CA ILE A 239 -10.19 1.11 9.29
C ILE A 239 -9.31 0.06 9.97
N TYR A 240 -8.20 -0.30 9.33
CA TYR A 240 -7.31 -1.38 9.76
C TYR A 240 -6.30 -0.97 10.85
N TYR A 241 -5.53 -1.96 11.31
CA TYR A 241 -4.55 -1.84 12.39
C TYR A 241 -3.68 -0.59 12.25
N ASN A 242 -3.54 0.17 13.33
CA ASN A 242 -2.64 1.33 13.38
C ASN A 242 -2.89 2.42 12.32
N ALA A 243 -4.02 2.43 11.60
CA ALA A 243 -4.23 3.30 10.45
C ALA A 243 -3.87 4.78 10.70
N PHE A 244 -4.22 5.33 11.86
CA PHE A 244 -3.92 6.68 12.32
C PHE A 244 -3.07 6.71 13.60
N SER A 245 -2.44 5.59 13.97
CA SER A 245 -1.64 5.49 15.19
C SER A 245 -0.52 6.53 15.20
N GLY A 246 -0.44 7.34 16.26
CA GLY A 246 0.54 8.41 16.41
C GLY A 246 0.27 9.68 15.57
N CYS A 247 -0.95 9.87 15.03
CA CYS A 247 -1.38 11.15 14.46
C CYS A 247 -1.62 12.17 15.58
N THR A 248 -0.54 12.70 16.15
CA THR A 248 -0.59 13.50 17.39
C THR A 248 -1.32 14.83 17.26
N SER A 249 -1.51 15.35 16.05
CA SER A 249 -2.22 16.62 15.79
C SER A 249 -3.67 16.45 15.35
N LEU A 250 -4.17 15.22 15.17
CA LEU A 250 -5.53 14.96 14.72
C LEU A 250 -6.50 15.36 15.83
N ARG A 251 -7.30 16.40 15.60
CA ARG A 251 -8.16 17.01 16.64
C ARG A 251 -9.57 16.43 16.71
N ALA A 252 -10.13 16.14 15.55
CA ALA A 252 -11.43 15.57 15.36
C ALA A 252 -11.38 14.63 14.16
N ILE A 253 -12.27 13.65 14.13
CA ILE A 253 -12.44 12.77 13.00
C ILE A 253 -13.90 12.40 12.84
N ASP A 254 -14.43 12.63 11.65
CA ASP A 254 -15.77 12.23 11.28
C ASP A 254 -15.70 10.82 10.68
N LEU A 255 -16.25 9.85 11.42
CA LEU A 255 -16.32 8.47 10.97
C LEU A 255 -17.61 8.25 10.17
N PRO A 256 -17.55 7.64 8.97
CA PRO A 256 -18.72 7.50 8.12
C PRO A 256 -19.75 6.55 8.72
N SER A 257 -21.04 6.81 8.47
CA SER A 257 -22.15 6.02 9.04
C SER A 257 -22.13 4.54 8.65
N GLY A 258 -21.60 4.24 7.46
CA GLY A 258 -21.40 2.89 6.92
C GLY A 258 -20.19 2.13 7.48
N LEU A 259 -19.40 2.73 8.38
CA LEU A 259 -18.21 2.11 8.96
C LEU A 259 -18.59 0.90 9.82
N LYS A 260 -18.09 -0.28 9.46
CA LYS A 260 -18.39 -1.56 10.12
C LYS A 260 -17.34 -1.94 11.15
N GLU A 261 -16.06 -1.65 10.86
CA GLU A 261 -14.94 -2.17 11.65
C GLU A 261 -13.85 -1.12 11.88
N ILE A 262 -13.36 -1.04 13.13
CA ILE A 262 -12.21 -0.23 13.54
C ILE A 262 -11.24 -1.15 14.29
N TRP A 263 -10.10 -1.44 13.69
CA TRP A 263 -9.18 -2.48 14.16
C TRP A 263 -8.24 -2.00 15.28
N ASP A 264 -7.45 -2.92 15.84
CA ASP A 264 -6.58 -2.62 17.00
C ASP A 264 -5.67 -1.42 16.72
N GLU A 265 -5.50 -0.58 17.74
CA GLU A 265 -4.59 0.57 17.72
C GLU A 265 -4.89 1.63 16.62
N ALA A 266 -6.04 1.57 15.94
CA ALA A 266 -6.34 2.45 14.80
C ALA A 266 -6.11 3.95 15.08
N PHE A 267 -6.46 4.43 16.28
CA PHE A 267 -6.27 5.81 16.72
C PHE A 267 -5.35 5.93 17.95
N LYS A 268 -4.53 4.91 18.22
CA LYS A 268 -3.60 4.92 19.37
C LYS A 268 -2.70 6.16 19.32
N GLN A 269 -2.51 6.83 20.45
CA GLN A 269 -1.68 8.03 20.60
C GLN A 269 -2.09 9.21 19.70
N CYS A 270 -3.37 9.31 19.29
CA CYS A 270 -3.91 10.55 18.72
C CYS A 270 -4.10 11.59 19.85
N LYS A 271 -2.98 12.17 20.30
CA LYS A 271 -2.92 12.98 21.53
C LYS A 271 -3.78 14.24 21.53
N SER A 272 -4.15 14.75 20.35
CA SER A 272 -5.02 15.93 20.21
C SER A 272 -6.49 15.57 19.95
N LEU A 273 -6.84 14.29 19.80
CA LEU A 273 -8.20 13.88 19.49
C LEU A 273 -9.07 14.14 20.72
N ALA A 274 -9.96 15.13 20.62
CA ALA A 274 -10.74 15.61 21.77
C ALA A 274 -12.08 14.89 21.91
N GLN A 275 -12.69 14.55 20.78
CA GLN A 275 -14.00 13.90 20.73
C GLN A 275 -14.08 12.94 19.55
N VAL A 276 -14.88 11.88 19.70
CA VAL A 276 -15.18 10.94 18.61
C VAL A 276 -16.57 10.32 18.77
N THR A 277 -17.31 10.22 17.68
CA THR A 277 -18.57 9.48 17.62
C THR A 277 -18.34 8.17 16.88
N ILE A 278 -18.65 7.04 17.52
CA ILE A 278 -18.56 5.72 16.92
C ILE A 278 -19.83 5.42 16.11
N PRO A 279 -19.73 5.10 14.81
CA PRO A 279 -20.90 4.85 13.95
C PRO A 279 -21.75 3.65 14.38
N PRO A 280 -23.06 3.65 14.11
CA PRO A 280 -24.00 2.62 14.59
C PRO A 280 -23.76 1.21 14.03
N MET A 281 -23.06 1.10 12.90
CA MET A 281 -22.72 -0.19 12.30
C MET A 281 -21.56 -0.90 13.00
N VAL A 282 -20.73 -0.16 13.77
CA VAL A 282 -19.60 -0.72 14.52
C VAL A 282 -20.12 -1.60 15.66
N LYS A 283 -19.75 -2.89 15.62
CA LYS A 283 -20.24 -3.90 16.59
C LYS A 283 -19.37 -4.03 17.82
N GLU A 284 -18.09 -3.72 17.74
CA GLU A 284 -17.16 -3.84 18.86
C GLU A 284 -16.06 -2.78 18.77
N LEU A 285 -15.45 -2.46 19.92
CA LEU A 285 -14.18 -1.73 19.95
C LEU A 285 -13.04 -2.73 20.15
N MET A 286 -11.94 -2.52 19.44
CA MET A 286 -10.78 -3.39 19.48
C MET A 286 -9.78 -2.96 20.56
N LYS A 287 -8.73 -3.74 20.78
CA LYS A 287 -7.74 -3.43 21.82
C LYS A 287 -7.01 -2.15 21.43
N GLN A 288 -6.84 -1.28 22.43
CA GLN A 288 -6.05 -0.05 22.30
C GLN A 288 -6.50 0.92 21.20
N THR A 289 -7.72 0.81 20.67
CA THR A 289 -8.22 1.67 19.58
C THR A 289 -7.97 3.16 19.81
N PHE A 290 -8.23 3.66 21.03
CA PHE A 290 -7.97 5.06 21.44
C PHE A 290 -6.91 5.16 22.57
N SER A 291 -6.07 4.14 22.74
CA SER A 291 -5.06 4.12 23.82
C SER A 291 -4.11 5.31 23.72
N GLY A 292 -4.02 6.10 24.80
CA GLY A 292 -3.17 7.28 24.90
C GLY A 292 -3.69 8.50 24.13
N CYS A 293 -4.98 8.55 23.79
CA CYS A 293 -5.65 9.79 23.37
C CYS A 293 -5.89 10.65 24.62
N VAL A 294 -4.84 11.29 25.10
CA VAL A 294 -4.85 12.03 26.38
C VAL A 294 -5.79 13.25 26.39
N ALA A 295 -6.12 13.80 25.22
CA ALA A 295 -7.08 14.89 25.09
C ALA A 295 -8.54 14.41 24.90
N LEU A 296 -8.78 13.10 24.79
CA LEU A 296 -10.11 12.56 24.52
C LEU A 296 -10.99 12.68 25.77
N THR A 297 -11.83 13.72 25.80
CA THR A 297 -12.76 13.98 26.89
C THR A 297 -14.13 13.37 26.64
N ASP A 298 -14.52 13.17 25.38
CA ASP A 298 -15.88 12.73 25.04
C ASP A 298 -15.86 11.64 23.97
N VAL A 299 -16.53 10.52 24.24
CA VAL A 299 -16.80 9.49 23.24
C VAL A 299 -18.28 9.15 23.19
N THR A 300 -18.88 9.22 22.01
CA THR A 300 -20.25 8.76 21.80
C THR A 300 -20.24 7.35 21.22
N LEU A 301 -20.91 6.42 21.91
CA LEU A 301 -20.97 5.00 21.58
C LEU A 301 -22.39 4.58 21.19
N PRO A 302 -22.57 3.78 20.13
CA PRO A 302 -23.90 3.32 19.72
C PRO A 302 -24.40 2.20 20.66
N ALA A 303 -25.71 2.02 20.76
CA ALA A 303 -26.33 1.00 21.62
C ALA A 303 -25.78 -0.42 21.42
N GLY A 304 -25.38 -0.74 20.18
CA GLY A 304 -24.97 -2.08 19.76
C GLY A 304 -23.50 -2.43 20.02
N VAL A 305 -22.66 -1.50 20.50
CA VAL A 305 -21.22 -1.76 20.61
C VAL A 305 -20.88 -2.65 21.80
N LYS A 306 -20.44 -3.88 21.52
CA LYS A 306 -19.96 -4.88 22.49
C LYS A 306 -19.15 -5.98 21.78
N PRO A 307 -18.01 -6.41 22.33
CA PRO A 307 -17.38 -5.96 23.57
C PRO A 307 -16.67 -4.59 23.47
N ILE A 308 -16.35 -4.03 24.63
CA ILE A 308 -15.45 -2.87 24.80
C ILE A 308 -14.30 -3.31 25.73
N PRO A 309 -13.10 -3.57 25.21
CA PRO A 309 -11.93 -3.88 26.03
C PRO A 309 -11.51 -2.68 26.89
N LYS A 310 -11.13 -2.89 28.16
CA LYS A 310 -10.56 -1.83 29.02
C LYS A 310 -9.38 -1.11 28.36
N SER A 311 -8.61 -1.83 27.54
CA SER A 311 -7.47 -1.26 26.83
C SER A 311 -7.86 -0.26 25.74
N ALA A 312 -9.10 -0.26 25.24
CA ALA A 312 -9.55 0.63 24.17
C ALA A 312 -9.33 2.10 24.52
N PHE A 313 -9.52 2.48 25.79
CA PHE A 313 -9.36 3.85 26.29
C PHE A 313 -8.21 3.97 27.31
N LYS A 314 -7.22 3.06 27.27
CA LYS A 314 -6.09 3.11 28.21
C LYS A 314 -5.35 4.44 28.08
N GLY A 315 -5.28 5.22 29.16
CA GLY A 315 -4.57 6.52 29.16
C GLY A 315 -5.42 7.71 28.68
N CYS A 316 -6.72 7.53 28.43
CA CYS A 316 -7.67 8.63 28.35
C CYS A 316 -8.09 8.98 29.79
N THR A 317 -7.56 10.05 30.36
CA THR A 317 -7.68 10.34 31.81
C THR A 317 -8.97 11.07 32.19
N ASP A 318 -9.52 11.86 31.28
CA ASP A 318 -10.65 12.77 31.52
C ASP A 318 -11.88 12.39 30.67
N LEU A 319 -11.99 11.09 30.34
CA LEU A 319 -13.00 10.56 29.42
C LEU A 319 -14.40 10.50 30.05
N THR A 320 -15.41 10.98 29.33
CA THR A 320 -16.83 10.74 29.55
C THR A 320 -17.40 9.90 28.40
N ILE A 321 -18.15 8.86 28.73
CA ILE A 321 -18.85 8.01 27.75
C ILE A 321 -20.29 8.48 27.61
N HIS A 322 -20.69 8.78 26.38
CA HIS A 322 -22.06 9.09 25.99
C HIS A 322 -22.68 7.91 25.25
N ALA A 323 -23.76 7.33 25.76
CA ALA A 323 -24.49 6.26 25.06
C ALA A 323 -25.94 6.15 25.54
N PRO A 324 -26.81 5.39 24.85
CA PRO A 324 -28.16 5.14 25.34
C PRO A 324 -28.17 4.49 26.73
N ALA A 325 -29.11 4.91 27.58
CA ALA A 325 -29.31 4.33 28.91
C ALA A 325 -29.61 2.82 28.82
N GLY A 326 -29.09 2.05 29.77
CA GLY A 326 -29.18 0.59 29.81
C GLY A 326 -28.24 -0.14 28.84
N SER A 327 -27.41 0.57 28.07
CA SER A 327 -26.51 -0.03 27.09
C SER A 327 -25.32 -0.76 27.72
N TYR A 328 -24.63 -1.58 26.92
CA TYR A 328 -23.36 -2.20 27.33
C TYR A 328 -22.28 -1.15 27.66
N ALA A 329 -22.30 -0.01 26.97
CA ALA A 329 -21.39 1.10 27.21
C ALA A 329 -21.55 1.72 28.61
N GLU A 330 -22.79 1.85 29.11
CA GLU A 330 -23.06 2.30 30.48
C GLU A 330 -22.48 1.33 31.51
N GLN A 331 -22.74 0.03 31.35
CA GLN A 331 -22.20 -1.01 32.24
C GLN A 331 -20.67 -1.02 32.25
N PHE A 332 -20.07 -0.85 31.06
CA PHE A 332 -18.62 -0.73 30.91
C PHE A 332 -18.08 0.51 31.64
N ALA A 333 -18.73 1.67 31.49
CA ALA A 333 -18.33 2.92 32.13
C ALA A 333 -18.36 2.78 33.67
N GLN A 334 -19.48 2.29 34.22
CA GLN A 334 -19.65 2.04 35.64
C GLN A 334 -18.59 1.07 36.19
N LYS A 335 -18.34 -0.06 35.51
CA LYS A 335 -17.35 -1.07 35.92
C LYS A 335 -15.92 -0.52 35.97
N ASN A 336 -15.60 0.47 35.14
CA ASN A 336 -14.25 1.03 35.03
C ASN A 336 -14.11 2.41 35.70
N GLY A 337 -15.16 2.91 36.37
CA GLY A 337 -15.14 4.22 37.03
C GLY A 337 -15.03 5.40 36.05
N ILE A 338 -15.56 5.25 34.84
CA ILE A 338 -15.58 6.29 33.80
C ILE A 338 -16.91 7.05 33.90
N PRO A 339 -16.91 8.40 33.93
CA PRO A 339 -18.12 9.20 33.83
C PRO A 339 -19.01 8.79 32.65
N PHE A 340 -20.32 8.80 32.88
CA PHE A 340 -21.32 8.38 31.89
C PHE A 340 -22.44 9.42 31.77
N GLN A 341 -22.86 9.69 30.54
CA GLN A 341 -24.01 10.53 30.22
C GLN A 341 -24.92 9.82 29.22
N ALA A 342 -26.22 9.78 29.51
CA ALA A 342 -27.20 9.22 28.60
C ALA A 342 -27.49 10.20 27.44
N VAL A 343 -27.53 9.69 26.21
CA VAL A 343 -27.86 10.45 24.98
C VAL A 343 -28.81 9.68 24.06
#